data_AF-A0A953NLS5-F1
#
_entry.id   AF-A0A953NLS5-F1
#
_cell.length_a   1.000
_cell.length_b   1.000
_cell.length_c   1.000
_cell.angle_alpha   90.00
_cell.angle_beta   90.00
_cell.angle_gamma   90.00
#
_symmetry.space_group_name_H-M   'P 1'
#
loop_
_entity.id
_entity.type
_entity.pdbx_description
1 polymer ?
#
loop_
_entity_poly.entity_id
_entity_poly.type
_entity_poly.pdbx_seq_one_letter_code
_entity_poly.pdbx_strand_id
1 'polypeptide(L)'
;MILHLNHTRRDSAVPATSEVVGTLLSLLEEGQLDAAQFARLQIHLDWIQYRQNFREAVTVMRAPEDRDGTALPLEIRIDGRQVAPGSLREPVQRALSPATAERRAGQDRLYLEEFCSFRKSIAWEFNRLYWYRLKEWEQATGREYEQALPGGQSDGHNPQAISDTVADFWTLLKDMESRKQLPEEIFVLEMGVGMGTRAGLWLDRFLDLDHERSTNFYPRLRFLLGDYSLTTLERSRPAVRMHLDLCSFIALDALDPIRTLSFLRHKILHVHASNMYDNLPDEEIVRRDGRIYWVQVRAYLPVADVARIAQLCEVPAAEVAKTVTRLLDVGPECLADASQGAKFWQEVWASLRLEERIVNLEDLRESPFPAELSSSQLEEILRNAPSDLRFHLSSGALESFRNTLPLLHPRGYLQVQDIFVTDLNEYSMGFHGPGKLEGSIVNWVNGTLLREVAERAGYDVHFAPFHYRPGSRTSVLYTTQRE
;
A
#
# COMPACT_ATOMS: atom_id res chain seq x y z
N MET A 1 -6.44 25.57 16.80
CA MET A 1 -5.93 24.21 16.95
C MET A 1 -7.08 23.25 16.69
N ILE A 2 -6.87 22.29 15.79
CA ILE A 2 -7.83 21.23 15.50
C ILE A 2 -7.18 19.92 15.91
N LEU A 3 -7.80 19.19 16.83
CA LEU A 3 -7.31 17.89 17.31
C LEU A 3 -8.15 16.77 16.69
N HIS A 4 -7.49 15.91 15.92
CA HIS A 4 -8.03 14.70 15.34
C HIS A 4 -7.65 13.50 16.21
N LEU A 5 -8.66 12.72 16.62
CA LEU A 5 -8.49 11.52 17.42
C LEU A 5 -8.77 10.31 16.53
N ASN A 6 -7.71 9.68 16.02
CA ASN A 6 -7.82 8.65 15.01
C ASN A 6 -7.55 7.27 15.61
N HIS A 7 -8.56 6.40 15.56
CA HIS A 7 -8.44 4.99 15.98
C HIS A 7 -7.98 4.75 17.44
N THR A 8 -8.14 5.73 18.33
CA THR A 8 -7.66 5.63 19.72
C THR A 8 -8.33 4.47 20.49
N ARG A 9 -7.54 3.62 21.16
CA ARG A 9 -8.11 2.66 22.13
C ARG A 9 -8.72 3.43 23.30
N ARG A 10 -9.96 3.09 23.68
CA ARG A 10 -10.73 3.80 24.72
C ARG A 10 -9.92 4.10 25.98
N ASP A 11 -9.16 3.13 26.47
CA ASP A 11 -8.44 3.22 27.75
C ASP A 11 -7.19 4.12 27.68
N SER A 12 -6.63 4.34 26.48
CA SER A 12 -5.44 5.18 26.26
C SER A 12 -5.76 6.56 25.67
N ALA A 13 -6.97 6.73 25.13
CA ALA A 13 -7.38 7.94 24.41
C ALA A 13 -7.37 9.17 25.30
N VAL A 14 -7.98 9.07 26.49
CA VAL A 14 -8.14 10.21 27.41
C VAL A 14 -6.80 10.69 27.98
N PRO A 15 -5.92 9.83 28.53
CA PRO A 15 -4.62 10.27 29.03
C PRO A 15 -3.74 10.91 27.95
N ALA A 16 -3.65 10.28 26.77
CA ALA A 16 -2.84 10.79 25.67
C ALA A 16 -3.38 12.14 25.15
N THR A 17 -4.70 12.27 25.01
CA THR A 17 -5.35 13.54 24.62
C THR A 17 -5.05 14.64 25.62
N SER A 18 -5.20 14.36 26.92
CA SER A 18 -4.91 15.34 27.98
C SER A 18 -3.44 15.77 27.98
N GLU A 19 -2.51 14.83 27.77
CA GLU A 19 -1.08 15.13 27.67
C GLU A 19 -0.77 16.03 26.46
N VAL A 20 -1.35 15.73 25.29
CA VAL A 20 -1.22 16.56 24.08
C VAL A 20 -1.70 17.97 24.34
N VAL A 21 -2.94 18.12 24.80
CA VAL A 21 -3.56 19.44 25.04
C VAL A 21 -2.77 20.21 26.10
N GLY A 22 -2.42 19.58 27.22
CA GLY A 22 -1.64 20.21 28.28
C GLY A 22 -0.26 20.67 27.82
N THR A 23 0.42 19.86 27.01
CA THR A 23 1.72 20.20 26.42
C THR A 23 1.62 21.47 25.56
N LEU A 24 0.63 21.55 24.68
CA LEU A 24 0.51 22.67 23.74
C LEU A 24 0.09 23.97 24.43
N LEU A 25 -0.82 23.88 25.41
CA LEU A 25 -1.21 25.04 26.19
C LEU A 25 -0.02 25.60 26.98
N SER A 26 0.79 24.75 27.59
CA SER A 26 2.00 25.18 28.28
C SER A 26 3.03 25.79 27.33
N LEU A 27 3.21 25.26 26.12
CA LEU A 27 4.09 25.87 25.12
C LEU A 27 3.58 27.24 24.62
N LEU A 28 2.25 27.41 24.51
CA LEU A 28 1.61 28.68 24.19
C LEU A 28 1.79 29.71 25.31
N GLU A 29 1.56 29.32 26.56
CA GLU A 29 1.75 30.17 27.75
C GLU A 29 3.20 30.64 27.91
N GLU A 30 4.17 29.79 27.58
CA GLU A 30 5.61 30.10 27.62
C GLU A 30 6.11 30.90 26.41
N GLY A 31 5.23 31.24 25.47
CA GLY A 31 5.58 31.98 24.26
C GLY A 31 6.44 31.19 23.28
N GLN A 32 6.51 29.86 23.42
CA GLN A 32 7.21 28.95 22.50
C GLN A 32 6.37 28.62 21.26
N LEU A 33 5.07 28.94 21.29
CA LEU A 33 4.14 28.79 20.19
C LEU A 33 3.36 30.10 20.01
N ASP A 34 3.30 30.61 18.79
CA ASP A 34 2.53 31.81 18.49
C ASP A 34 1.01 31.52 18.45
N ALA A 35 0.18 32.48 18.87
CA ALA A 35 -1.27 32.31 18.93
C ALA A 35 -1.91 32.08 17.55
N ALA A 36 -1.41 32.74 16.50
CA ALA A 36 -1.92 32.57 15.14
C ALA A 36 -1.45 31.25 14.51
N GLN A 37 -0.27 30.74 14.91
CA GLN A 37 0.16 29.38 14.59
C GLN A 37 -0.71 28.35 15.31
N PHE A 38 -0.92 28.49 16.62
CA PHE A 38 -1.77 27.60 17.41
C PHE A 38 -3.21 27.54 16.87
N ALA A 39 -3.76 28.66 16.40
CA ALA A 39 -5.09 28.70 15.80
C ALA A 39 -5.23 27.77 14.57
N ARG A 40 -4.18 27.65 13.76
CA ARG A 40 -4.15 26.90 12.50
C ARG A 40 -3.55 25.49 12.61
N LEU A 41 -2.86 25.20 13.71
CA LEU A 41 -2.19 23.92 13.91
C LEU A 41 -3.18 22.75 13.94
N GLN A 42 -2.93 21.74 13.12
CA GLN A 42 -3.60 20.45 13.18
C GLN A 42 -2.77 19.43 13.93
N ILE A 43 -3.42 18.67 14.79
CA ILE A 43 -2.78 17.60 15.53
C ILE A 43 -3.56 16.33 15.30
N HIS A 44 -2.86 15.31 14.83
CA HIS A 44 -3.40 13.98 14.63
C HIS A 44 -2.81 13.07 15.67
N LEU A 45 -3.65 12.62 16.61
CA LEU A 45 -3.31 11.57 17.55
C LEU A 45 -3.77 10.24 16.96
N ASP A 46 -2.81 9.50 16.42
CA ASP A 46 -3.05 8.28 15.67
C ASP A 46 -2.71 7.05 16.52
N TRP A 47 -3.61 6.08 16.57
CA TRP A 47 -3.26 4.72 16.94
C TRP A 47 -2.99 3.90 15.68
N ILE A 48 -1.72 3.77 15.31
CA ILE A 48 -1.33 3.06 14.08
C ILE A 48 -1.49 1.55 14.27
N GLN A 49 -2.30 0.90 13.45
CA GLN A 49 -2.61 -0.53 13.56
C GLN A 49 -1.45 -1.46 13.17
N TYR A 50 -0.45 -0.96 12.45
CA TYR A 50 0.69 -1.75 11.96
C TYR A 50 1.80 -1.87 12.98
N ARG A 51 2.37 -3.07 13.15
CA ARG A 51 3.45 -3.33 14.12
C ARG A 51 4.61 -2.35 14.00
N GLN A 52 5.01 -2.05 12.77
CA GLN A 52 6.01 -1.04 12.42
C GLN A 52 5.40 0.00 11.47
N ASN A 53 6.02 1.17 11.37
CA ASN A 53 5.64 2.20 10.41
C ASN A 53 6.84 3.11 10.08
N PHE A 54 6.62 4.09 9.20
CA PHE A 54 7.64 5.05 8.75
C PHE A 54 7.74 6.31 9.61
N ARG A 55 6.89 6.46 10.62
CA ARG A 55 6.84 7.66 11.47
C ARG A 55 7.67 7.49 12.73
N GLU A 56 8.27 8.59 13.16
CA GLU A 56 8.72 8.74 14.54
C GLU A 56 7.50 8.93 15.46
N ALA A 57 7.72 8.85 16.77
CA ALA A 57 6.66 9.07 17.76
C ALA A 57 5.93 10.41 17.56
N VAL A 58 6.66 11.45 17.13
CA VAL A 58 6.12 12.75 16.72
C VAL A 58 6.72 13.11 15.36
N THR A 59 5.86 13.28 14.36
CA THR A 59 6.23 13.70 13.01
C THR A 59 5.60 15.05 12.70
N VAL A 60 6.32 15.91 11.98
CA VAL A 60 5.84 17.23 11.58
C VAL A 60 5.78 17.31 10.09
N MET A 61 4.65 17.75 9.57
CA MET A 61 4.51 18.16 8.18
C MET A 61 4.54 19.68 8.11
N ARG A 62 5.39 20.18 7.23
CA ARG A 62 5.60 21.61 7.02
C ARG A 62 4.89 22.08 5.76
N ALA A 63 4.30 23.27 5.84
CA ALA A 63 3.82 23.98 4.66
C ALA A 63 5.01 24.39 3.77
N PRO A 64 4.76 24.70 2.48
CA PRO A 64 5.74 25.39 1.66
C PRO A 64 6.23 26.66 2.36
N GLU A 65 7.51 27.01 2.17
CA GLU A 65 8.06 28.27 2.70
C GLU A 65 7.22 29.45 2.21
N ASP A 66 6.77 30.30 3.14
CA ASP A 66 6.11 31.55 2.77
C ASP A 66 7.14 32.53 2.16
N ARG A 67 6.69 33.65 1.59
CA ARG A 67 7.56 34.66 0.94
C ARG A 67 8.70 35.18 1.83
N ASP A 68 8.56 35.07 3.15
CA ASP A 68 9.56 35.47 4.15
C ASP A 68 10.52 34.32 4.55
N GLY A 69 10.49 33.19 3.85
CA GLY A 69 11.39 32.04 4.06
C GLY A 69 11.09 31.22 5.32
N THR A 70 9.93 31.41 5.95
CA THR A 70 9.53 30.63 7.14
C THR A 70 8.50 29.57 6.76
N ALA A 71 8.89 28.30 6.85
CA ALA A 71 7.97 27.17 6.76
C ALA A 71 7.29 26.95 8.13
N LEU A 72 6.00 27.25 8.23
CA LEU A 72 5.24 27.04 9.46
C LEU A 72 4.83 25.56 9.61
N PRO A 73 4.86 24.99 10.83
CA PRO A 73 4.30 23.68 11.08
C PRO A 73 2.79 23.74 10.82
N LEU A 74 2.35 22.99 9.82
CA LEU A 74 0.95 22.91 9.45
C LEU A 74 0.25 21.81 10.24
N GLU A 75 0.98 20.73 10.51
CA GLU A 75 0.43 19.52 11.08
C GLU A 75 1.46 18.75 11.91
N ILE A 76 1.04 18.29 13.09
CA ILE A 76 1.79 17.39 13.97
C ILE A 76 1.04 16.07 14.04
N ARG A 77 1.75 14.97 13.76
CA ARG A 77 1.22 13.61 13.85
C ARG A 77 1.92 12.87 14.98
N ILE A 78 1.13 12.25 15.85
CA ILE A 78 1.62 11.59 17.07
C ILE A 78 1.18 10.13 17.03
N ASP A 79 2.12 9.19 17.00
CA ASP A 79 1.82 7.76 17.16
C ASP A 79 1.68 7.45 18.66
N GLY A 80 0.43 7.35 19.13
CA GLY A 80 0.12 7.13 20.54
C GLY A 80 0.67 5.82 21.13
N ARG A 81 1.17 4.90 20.30
CA ARG A 81 1.81 3.66 20.76
C ARG A 81 3.30 3.83 21.08
N GLN A 82 3.94 4.84 20.49
CA GLN A 82 5.37 5.09 20.63
C GLN A 82 5.68 6.14 21.69
N VAL A 83 4.71 6.97 22.07
CA VAL A 83 4.88 8.02 23.09
C VAL A 83 4.81 7.41 24.49
N ALA A 84 5.88 7.55 25.26
CA ALA A 84 5.85 7.22 26.69
C ALA A 84 5.11 8.33 27.48
N PRO A 85 4.31 7.99 28.51
CA PRO A 85 3.62 8.99 29.31
C PRO A 85 4.58 10.05 29.88
N GLY A 86 4.24 11.34 29.68
CA GLY A 86 5.03 12.48 30.14
C GLY A 86 6.23 12.83 29.27
N SER A 87 6.46 12.10 28.18
CA SER A 87 7.61 12.34 27.28
C SER A 87 7.27 13.23 26.08
N LEU A 88 6.02 13.65 25.90
CA LEU A 88 5.57 14.31 24.67
C LEU A 88 6.12 15.73 24.50
N ARG A 89 6.39 16.42 25.62
CA ARG A 89 6.76 17.83 25.62
C ARG A 89 7.95 18.15 24.73
N GLU A 90 9.08 17.48 24.96
CA GLU A 90 10.32 17.76 24.23
C GLU A 90 10.18 17.45 22.72
N PRO A 91 9.65 16.28 22.29
CA PRO A 91 9.34 16.03 20.88
C PRO A 91 8.45 17.10 20.23
N VAL A 92 7.37 17.54 20.89
CA VAL A 92 6.46 18.56 20.34
C VAL A 92 7.13 19.93 20.29
N GLN A 93 7.89 20.31 21.31
CA GLN A 93 8.66 21.57 21.29
C GLN A 93 9.71 21.56 20.18
N ARG A 94 10.42 20.45 19.99
CA ARG A 94 11.38 20.27 18.88
C ARG A 94 10.67 20.39 17.53
N ALA A 95 9.50 19.78 17.39
CA ALA A 95 8.66 19.83 16.21
C ALA A 95 8.25 21.26 15.81
N LEU A 96 7.94 22.11 16.79
CA LEU A 96 7.44 23.47 16.58
C LEU A 96 8.53 24.51 16.31
N SER A 97 9.82 24.20 16.52
CA SER A 97 10.93 25.15 16.37
C SER A 97 11.60 25.08 14.98
N PRO A 98 11.46 26.10 14.10
CA PRO A 98 12.07 26.09 12.76
C PRO A 98 13.60 26.07 12.81
N ALA A 99 14.20 26.91 13.66
CA ALA A 99 15.65 27.07 13.81
C ALA A 99 16.37 25.81 14.36
N THR A 100 15.66 24.97 15.10
CA THR A 100 16.19 23.71 15.64
C THR A 100 16.14 22.59 14.60
N ALA A 101 15.16 22.61 13.70
CA ALA A 101 14.95 21.56 12.73
C ALA A 101 15.96 21.57 11.57
N GLU A 102 16.29 22.74 11.00
CA GLU A 102 17.28 22.80 9.91
C GLU A 102 18.71 22.54 10.40
N ARG A 103 19.09 23.10 11.54
CA ARG A 103 20.42 22.88 12.15
C ARG A 103 20.66 21.43 12.56
N ARG A 104 19.61 20.68 12.92
CA ARG A 104 19.72 19.29 13.37
C ARG A 104 19.34 18.25 12.33
N ALA A 105 18.62 18.62 11.26
CA ALA A 105 18.31 17.74 10.15
C ALA A 105 19.57 17.04 9.61
N GLY A 106 20.72 17.72 9.57
CA GLY A 106 22.01 17.13 9.17
C GLY A 106 22.83 16.48 10.30
N GLN A 107 22.40 16.58 11.56
CA GLN A 107 23.13 16.05 12.73
C GLN A 107 22.48 14.78 13.30
N ASP A 108 21.15 14.66 13.23
CA ASP A 108 20.39 13.57 13.86
C ASP A 108 19.86 12.54 12.85
N ARG A 109 19.98 12.82 11.54
CA ARG A 109 19.43 11.98 10.47
C ARG A 109 20.46 11.73 9.37
N LEU A 110 20.50 10.49 8.88
CA LEU A 110 21.17 10.11 7.64
C LEU A 110 20.11 10.01 6.54
N TYR A 111 20.03 11.01 5.68
CA TYR A 111 19.14 10.96 4.50
C TYR A 111 19.67 9.96 3.48
N LEU A 112 18.76 9.16 2.94
CA LEU A 112 19.04 8.16 1.93
C LEU A 112 18.61 8.62 0.53
N GLU A 113 17.79 9.66 0.45
CA GLU A 113 17.27 10.24 -0.78
C GLU A 113 16.91 11.72 -0.57
N GLU A 114 16.76 12.46 -1.67
CA GLU A 114 16.17 13.80 -1.69
C GLU A 114 14.64 13.74 -1.65
N PHE A 115 13.99 14.88 -1.39
CA PHE A 115 12.53 14.95 -1.47
C PHE A 115 12.03 14.59 -2.87
N CYS A 116 11.18 13.56 -2.93
CA CYS A 116 10.59 13.04 -4.16
C CYS A 116 9.11 12.68 -3.95
N SER A 117 8.44 12.22 -5.01
CA SER A 117 7.09 11.66 -4.86
C SER A 117 7.17 10.33 -4.13
N PHE A 118 6.13 9.96 -3.37
CA PHE A 118 6.20 8.74 -2.56
C PHE A 118 6.41 7.52 -3.45
N ARG A 119 5.77 7.47 -4.62
CA ARG A 119 5.92 6.40 -5.61
C ARG A 119 7.35 6.16 -6.07
N LYS A 120 8.20 7.18 -6.01
CA LYS A 120 9.62 7.12 -6.43
C LYS A 120 10.58 6.93 -5.26
N SER A 121 10.09 6.91 -4.02
CA SER A 121 10.92 6.74 -2.84
C SER A 121 11.56 5.35 -2.80
N ILE A 122 12.77 5.26 -2.25
CA ILE A 122 13.46 4.00 -1.95
C ILE A 122 12.63 3.06 -1.07
N ALA A 123 11.60 3.55 -0.37
CA ALA A 123 10.68 2.71 0.37
C ALA A 123 10.00 1.66 -0.54
N TRP A 124 9.63 2.04 -1.77
CA TRP A 124 9.09 1.10 -2.75
C TRP A 124 10.15 0.22 -3.39
N GLU A 125 11.41 0.67 -3.46
CA GLU A 125 12.52 -0.17 -3.90
C GLU A 125 12.79 -1.29 -2.88
N PHE A 126 12.71 -1.00 -1.59
CA PHE A 126 12.73 -2.02 -0.53
C PHE A 126 11.55 -2.99 -0.65
N ASN A 127 10.34 -2.50 -0.90
CA ASN A 127 9.16 -3.34 -1.11
C ASN A 127 9.35 -4.28 -2.32
N ARG A 128 9.91 -3.77 -3.41
CA ARG A 128 10.24 -4.58 -4.60
C ARG A 128 11.32 -5.61 -4.28
N LEU A 129 12.39 -5.22 -3.57
CA LEU A 129 13.46 -6.13 -3.15
C LEU A 129 12.89 -7.26 -2.28
N TYR A 130 11.99 -6.94 -1.34
CA TYR A 130 11.31 -7.91 -0.48
C TYR A 130 10.62 -9.00 -1.27
N TRP A 131 9.75 -8.63 -2.20
CA TRP A 131 8.99 -9.60 -3.00
C TRP A 131 9.88 -10.35 -4.00
N TYR A 132 10.92 -9.69 -4.56
CA TYR A 132 11.87 -10.34 -5.47
C TYR A 132 12.78 -11.35 -4.76
N ARG A 133 13.17 -11.08 -3.51
CA ARG A 133 14.06 -11.90 -2.67
C ARG A 133 13.32 -12.45 -1.43
N LEU A 134 12.04 -12.78 -1.59
CA LEU A 134 11.17 -13.18 -0.48
C LEU A 134 11.72 -14.42 0.24
N LYS A 135 12.23 -15.38 -0.52
CA LYS A 135 12.80 -16.61 0.02
C LYS A 135 13.96 -16.33 0.98
N GLU A 136 14.88 -15.44 0.61
CA GLU A 136 16.02 -15.05 1.43
C GLU A 136 15.57 -14.32 2.70
N TRP A 137 14.54 -13.48 2.58
CA TRP A 137 13.95 -12.80 3.74
C TRP A 137 13.33 -13.79 4.73
N GLU A 138 12.51 -14.73 4.26
CA GLU A 138 11.87 -15.76 5.09
C GLU A 138 12.90 -16.68 5.76
N GLN A 139 13.99 -17.01 5.05
CA GLN A 139 15.10 -17.77 5.62
C GLN A 139 15.78 -17.01 6.76
N ALA A 140 15.95 -15.69 6.62
CA ALA A 140 16.57 -14.85 7.63
C ALA A 140 15.65 -14.60 8.84
N THR A 141 14.34 -14.50 8.65
CA THR A 141 13.38 -14.29 9.75
C THR A 141 12.92 -15.60 10.40
N GLY A 142 13.04 -16.72 9.70
CA GLY A 142 12.46 -18.00 10.10
C GLY A 142 10.93 -18.01 10.06
N ARG A 143 10.30 -17.05 9.35
CA ARG A 143 8.85 -16.89 9.25
C ARG A 143 8.44 -16.71 7.80
N GLU A 144 7.34 -17.34 7.43
CA GLU A 144 6.72 -17.14 6.12
C GLU A 144 5.97 -15.81 6.08
N TYR A 145 5.85 -15.20 4.89
CA TYR A 145 5.19 -13.89 4.77
C TYR A 145 3.74 -13.91 5.26
N GLU A 146 3.02 -15.01 5.08
CA GLU A 146 1.61 -15.14 5.48
C GLU A 146 1.44 -14.96 6.99
N GLN A 147 2.45 -15.36 7.76
CA GLN A 147 2.47 -15.20 9.22
C GLN A 147 2.60 -13.72 9.63
N ALA A 148 3.05 -12.85 8.72
CA ALA A 148 3.10 -11.41 8.93
C ALA A 148 1.76 -10.70 8.63
N LEU A 149 0.83 -11.37 7.93
CA LEU A 149 -0.49 -10.81 7.64
C LEU A 149 -1.34 -10.69 8.92
N PRO A 150 -2.27 -9.73 9.00
CA PRO A 150 -3.26 -9.71 10.08
C PRO A 150 -3.99 -11.06 10.16
N GLY A 151 -3.92 -11.72 11.31
CA GLY A 151 -4.51 -13.04 11.54
C GLY A 151 -3.62 -14.24 11.15
N GLY A 152 -2.40 -14.00 10.66
CA GLY A 152 -1.38 -15.04 10.42
C GLY A 152 -1.63 -15.95 9.21
N GLN A 153 -2.61 -15.61 8.36
CA GLN A 153 -2.95 -16.33 7.14
C GLN A 153 -3.60 -15.37 6.13
N SER A 154 -3.48 -15.67 4.83
CA SER A 154 -4.19 -14.93 3.79
C SER A 154 -5.68 -15.25 3.80
N ASP A 155 -6.53 -14.21 3.82
CA ASP A 155 -7.97 -14.38 3.60
C ASP A 155 -8.28 -14.97 2.21
N GLY A 156 -7.35 -14.83 1.25
CA GLY A 156 -7.49 -15.40 -0.09
C GLY A 156 -7.47 -16.92 -0.11
N HIS A 157 -7.07 -17.58 0.99
CA HIS A 157 -7.05 -19.04 1.13
C HIS A 157 -8.33 -19.60 1.77
N ASN A 158 -9.34 -18.76 2.04
CA ASN A 158 -10.58 -19.21 2.68
C ASN A 158 -11.36 -20.18 1.76
N PRO A 159 -11.57 -21.45 2.15
CA PRO A 159 -12.19 -22.44 1.27
C PRO A 159 -13.63 -22.10 0.85
N GLN A 160 -14.40 -21.47 1.74
CA GLN A 160 -15.78 -21.08 1.40
C GLN A 160 -15.79 -19.93 0.39
N ALA A 161 -14.95 -18.91 0.59
CA ALA A 161 -14.81 -17.80 -0.36
C ALA A 161 -14.38 -18.27 -1.76
N ILE A 162 -13.46 -19.24 -1.81
CA ILE A 162 -13.01 -19.88 -3.06
C ILE A 162 -14.17 -20.65 -3.71
N SER A 163 -14.91 -21.44 -2.94
CA SER A 163 -16.07 -22.18 -3.46
C SER A 163 -17.15 -21.25 -4.03
N ASP A 164 -17.43 -20.14 -3.37
CA ASP A 164 -18.40 -19.15 -3.84
C ASP A 164 -17.91 -18.48 -5.13
N THR A 165 -16.62 -18.12 -5.20
CA THR A 165 -16.00 -17.58 -6.42
C THR A 165 -16.05 -18.57 -7.59
N VAL A 166 -15.83 -19.86 -7.34
CA VAL A 166 -15.98 -20.91 -8.35
C VAL A 166 -17.43 -20.99 -8.84
N ALA A 167 -18.40 -20.93 -7.92
CA ALA A 167 -19.83 -20.98 -8.27
C ALA A 167 -20.29 -19.76 -9.09
N ASP A 168 -19.79 -18.57 -8.77
CA ASP A 168 -20.06 -17.35 -9.54
C ASP A 168 -19.50 -17.45 -10.96
N PHE A 169 -18.24 -17.87 -11.09
CA PHE A 169 -17.62 -18.09 -12.40
C PHE A 169 -18.37 -19.17 -13.19
N TRP A 170 -18.77 -20.25 -12.53
CA TRP A 170 -19.57 -21.32 -13.14
C TRP A 170 -20.89 -20.81 -13.72
N THR A 171 -21.58 -19.95 -12.97
CA THR A 171 -22.85 -19.34 -13.39
C THR A 171 -22.66 -18.51 -14.65
N LEU A 172 -21.57 -17.73 -14.75
CA LEU A 172 -21.19 -17.03 -15.97
C LEU A 172 -21.01 -17.99 -17.15
N LEU A 173 -20.25 -19.08 -16.98
CA LEU A 173 -20.00 -20.04 -18.06
C LEU A 173 -21.30 -20.69 -18.55
N LYS A 174 -22.21 -21.06 -17.64
CA LYS A 174 -23.52 -21.63 -17.98
C LYS A 174 -24.41 -20.66 -18.74
N ASP A 175 -24.48 -19.39 -18.31
CA ASP A 175 -25.24 -18.36 -19.03
C ASP A 175 -24.67 -18.16 -20.44
N MET A 176 -23.35 -18.03 -20.59
CA MET A 176 -22.70 -17.89 -21.89
C MET A 176 -22.92 -19.11 -22.79
N GLU A 177 -22.85 -20.33 -22.25
CA GLU A 177 -23.13 -21.56 -22.98
C GLU A 177 -24.58 -21.58 -23.51
N SER A 178 -25.54 -21.22 -22.64
CA SER A 178 -26.97 -21.17 -23.02
C SER A 178 -27.26 -20.20 -24.17
N ARG A 179 -26.46 -19.13 -24.27
CA ARG A 179 -26.52 -18.12 -25.33
C ARG A 179 -25.63 -18.44 -26.52
N LYS A 180 -24.90 -19.57 -26.51
CA LYS A 180 -23.90 -19.96 -27.52
C LYS A 180 -22.79 -18.91 -27.69
N GLN A 181 -22.41 -18.26 -26.59
CA GLN A 181 -21.37 -17.22 -26.53
C GLN A 181 -20.10 -17.70 -25.81
N LEU A 182 -20.10 -18.91 -25.24
CA LEU A 182 -18.96 -19.45 -24.51
C LEU A 182 -17.79 -19.78 -25.48
N PRO A 183 -16.60 -19.15 -25.35
CA PRO A 183 -15.44 -19.43 -26.20
C PRO A 183 -14.90 -20.85 -26.02
N GLU A 184 -14.25 -21.42 -27.05
CA GLU A 184 -13.67 -22.77 -26.98
C GLU A 184 -12.67 -22.91 -25.83
N GLU A 185 -11.75 -21.96 -25.71
CA GLU A 185 -10.79 -21.87 -24.60
C GLU A 185 -11.25 -20.84 -23.54
N ILE A 186 -11.16 -21.21 -22.27
CA ILE A 186 -11.63 -20.41 -21.14
C ILE A 186 -10.42 -19.87 -20.38
N PHE A 187 -10.07 -18.60 -20.60
CA PHE A 187 -8.92 -17.97 -19.95
C PHE A 187 -9.28 -17.40 -18.58
N VAL A 188 -8.50 -17.76 -17.57
CA VAL A 188 -8.53 -17.23 -16.20
C VAL A 188 -7.14 -16.74 -15.84
N LEU A 189 -7.04 -15.57 -15.22
CA LEU A 189 -5.76 -14.98 -14.79
C LEU A 189 -5.78 -14.76 -13.28
N GLU A 190 -4.74 -15.21 -12.59
CA GLU A 190 -4.42 -14.80 -11.22
C GLU A 190 -3.15 -13.93 -11.25
N MET A 191 -3.24 -12.69 -10.77
CA MET A 191 -2.11 -11.76 -10.64
C MET A 191 -1.60 -11.73 -9.20
N GLY A 192 -0.28 -11.74 -9.02
CA GLY A 192 0.34 -11.77 -7.69
C GLY A 192 0.10 -13.12 -6.99
N VAL A 193 0.50 -14.20 -7.64
CA VAL A 193 0.08 -15.57 -7.26
C VAL A 193 0.62 -16.05 -5.91
N GLY A 194 1.67 -15.43 -5.38
CA GLY A 194 2.32 -15.86 -4.13
C GLY A 194 2.70 -17.34 -4.17
N MET A 195 2.18 -18.13 -3.24
CA MET A 195 2.44 -19.58 -3.16
C MET A 195 1.57 -20.43 -4.12
N GLY A 196 0.67 -19.83 -4.90
CA GLY A 196 -0.25 -20.55 -5.79
C GLY A 196 -1.32 -21.36 -5.07
N THR A 197 -1.37 -21.33 -3.73
CA THR A 197 -2.30 -22.11 -2.90
C THR A 197 -3.75 -21.84 -3.27
N ARG A 198 -4.12 -20.56 -3.44
CA ARG A 198 -5.48 -20.20 -3.89
C ARG A 198 -5.80 -20.79 -5.26
N ALA A 199 -4.92 -20.61 -6.24
CA ALA A 199 -5.11 -21.15 -7.59
C ALA A 199 -5.31 -22.68 -7.58
N GLY A 200 -4.53 -23.41 -6.78
CA GLY A 200 -4.69 -24.85 -6.58
C GLY A 200 -6.06 -25.20 -6.02
N LEU A 201 -6.46 -24.59 -4.90
CA LEU A 201 -7.76 -24.81 -4.27
C LEU A 201 -8.94 -24.45 -5.20
N TRP A 202 -8.78 -23.39 -6.00
CA TRP A 202 -9.78 -22.97 -6.98
C TRP A 202 -9.92 -24.02 -8.10
N LEU A 203 -8.81 -24.52 -8.63
CA LEU A 203 -8.78 -25.54 -9.69
C LEU A 203 -9.34 -26.88 -9.20
N ASP A 204 -8.98 -27.31 -7.99
CA ASP A 204 -9.55 -28.49 -7.34
C ASP A 204 -11.07 -28.37 -7.23
N ARG A 205 -11.57 -27.25 -6.68
CA ARG A 205 -13.01 -27.06 -6.51
C ARG A 205 -13.76 -26.94 -7.84
N PHE A 206 -13.15 -26.32 -8.86
CA PHE A 206 -13.74 -26.23 -10.19
C PHE A 206 -13.82 -27.61 -10.86
N LEU A 207 -12.78 -28.45 -10.74
CA LEU A 207 -12.79 -29.83 -11.23
C LEU A 207 -13.91 -30.65 -10.60
N ASP A 208 -14.04 -30.58 -9.26
CA ASP A 208 -15.10 -31.27 -8.54
C ASP A 208 -16.48 -30.85 -9.06
N LEU A 209 -16.70 -29.54 -9.22
CA LEU A 209 -17.97 -29.02 -9.72
C LEU A 209 -18.24 -29.44 -11.18
N ASP A 210 -17.21 -29.53 -12.02
CA ASP A 210 -17.36 -30.02 -13.40
C ASP A 210 -17.73 -31.49 -13.47
N HIS A 211 -17.14 -32.32 -12.60
CA HIS A 211 -17.52 -33.72 -12.47
C HIS A 211 -18.96 -33.86 -11.96
N GLU A 212 -19.34 -33.12 -10.92
CA GLU A 212 -20.69 -33.12 -10.35
C GLU A 212 -21.75 -32.72 -11.39
N ARG A 213 -21.43 -31.79 -12.30
CA ARG A 213 -22.37 -31.21 -13.26
C ARG A 213 -22.26 -31.75 -14.69
N SER A 214 -21.20 -32.52 -14.97
CA SER A 214 -20.92 -33.11 -16.30
C SER A 214 -20.95 -32.09 -17.44
N THR A 215 -20.37 -30.89 -17.25
CA THR A 215 -20.36 -29.84 -18.28
C THR A 215 -19.14 -29.88 -19.19
N ASN A 216 -18.06 -30.54 -18.77
CA ASN A 216 -16.80 -30.62 -19.49
C ASN A 216 -16.15 -29.25 -19.74
N PHE A 217 -16.25 -28.34 -18.76
CA PHE A 217 -15.62 -27.02 -18.80
C PHE A 217 -14.16 -27.06 -18.34
N TYR A 218 -13.82 -27.93 -17.39
CA TYR A 218 -12.47 -28.00 -16.82
C TYR A 218 -11.36 -28.22 -17.86
N PRO A 219 -11.44 -29.16 -18.82
CA PRO A 219 -10.37 -29.36 -19.81
C PRO A 219 -10.19 -28.18 -20.78
N ARG A 220 -11.14 -27.24 -20.82
CA ARG A 220 -11.08 -26.03 -21.66
C ARG A 220 -10.40 -24.87 -20.96
N LEU A 221 -10.11 -24.98 -19.67
CA LEU A 221 -9.44 -23.94 -18.91
C LEU A 221 -8.02 -23.70 -19.43
N ARG A 222 -7.64 -22.42 -19.41
CA ARG A 222 -6.27 -21.92 -19.58
C ARG A 222 -6.01 -20.99 -18.40
N PHE A 223 -5.39 -21.53 -17.35
CA PHE A 223 -5.16 -20.81 -16.11
C PHE A 223 -3.79 -20.14 -16.13
N LEU A 224 -3.77 -18.82 -16.06
CA LEU A 224 -2.56 -18.00 -16.14
C LEU A 224 -2.17 -17.57 -14.72
N LEU A 225 -0.98 -17.99 -14.29
CA LEU A 225 -0.37 -17.59 -13.03
C LEU A 225 0.66 -16.49 -13.31
N GLY A 226 0.34 -15.25 -12.91
CA GLY A 226 1.15 -14.07 -13.19
C GLY A 226 1.86 -13.52 -11.95
N ASP A 227 3.18 -13.35 -12.03
CA ASP A 227 3.98 -12.65 -11.03
C ASP A 227 5.24 -12.10 -11.70
N TYR A 228 5.80 -11.00 -11.22
CA TYR A 228 7.04 -10.46 -11.77
C TYR A 228 8.27 -11.23 -11.26
N SER A 229 8.14 -11.90 -10.11
CA SER A 229 9.19 -12.70 -9.49
C SER A 229 9.17 -14.15 -10.01
N LEU A 230 10.22 -14.51 -10.77
CA LEU A 230 10.39 -15.88 -11.25
C LEU A 230 10.52 -16.89 -10.11
N THR A 231 11.10 -16.49 -8.98
CA THR A 231 11.23 -17.37 -7.80
C THR A 231 9.87 -17.64 -7.16
N THR A 232 8.97 -16.64 -7.13
CA THR A 232 7.58 -16.79 -6.70
C THR A 232 6.81 -17.72 -7.64
N LEU A 233 6.94 -17.55 -8.96
CA LEU A 233 6.31 -18.45 -9.94
C LEU A 233 6.75 -19.91 -9.75
N GLU A 234 8.05 -20.17 -9.59
CA GLU A 234 8.54 -21.53 -9.33
C GLU A 234 8.02 -22.10 -8.00
N ARG A 235 7.90 -21.27 -6.96
CA ARG A 235 7.30 -21.64 -5.67
C ARG A 235 5.80 -21.94 -5.75
N SER A 236 5.10 -21.39 -6.75
CA SER A 236 3.66 -21.64 -6.93
C SER A 236 3.34 -23.00 -7.56
N ARG A 237 4.27 -23.59 -8.30
CA ARG A 237 4.07 -24.85 -9.04
C ARG A 237 3.60 -26.03 -8.18
N PRO A 238 4.13 -26.28 -6.97
CA PRO A 238 3.70 -27.41 -6.15
C PRO A 238 2.21 -27.36 -5.78
N ALA A 239 1.65 -26.16 -5.59
CA ALA A 239 0.24 -25.97 -5.23
C ALA A 239 -0.72 -26.37 -6.36
N VAL A 240 -0.29 -26.25 -7.61
CA VAL A 240 -1.09 -26.59 -8.82
C VAL A 240 -0.60 -27.85 -9.52
N ARG A 241 0.16 -28.71 -8.83
CA ARG A 241 0.84 -29.88 -9.43
C ARG A 241 -0.10 -30.85 -10.18
N MET A 242 -1.36 -30.92 -9.78
CA MET A 242 -2.38 -31.79 -10.39
C MET A 242 -3.02 -31.20 -11.65
N HIS A 243 -2.75 -29.93 -11.96
CA HIS A 243 -3.38 -29.15 -13.02
C HIS A 243 -2.35 -28.52 -13.97
N LEU A 244 -1.09 -28.98 -13.95
CA LEU A 244 0.02 -28.34 -14.67
C LEU A 244 -0.21 -28.25 -16.19
N ASP A 245 -1.00 -29.16 -16.75
CA ASP A 245 -1.41 -29.19 -18.15
C ASP A 245 -2.35 -28.03 -18.54
N LEU A 246 -3.04 -27.44 -17.56
CA LEU A 246 -3.92 -26.29 -17.75
C LEU A 246 -3.24 -24.95 -17.40
N CYS A 247 -2.12 -24.99 -16.70
CA CYS A 247 -1.46 -23.82 -16.10
C CYS A 247 -0.34 -23.25 -16.97
N SER A 248 -0.30 -21.93 -17.12
CA SER A 248 0.83 -21.17 -17.68
C SER A 248 1.40 -20.22 -16.64
N PHE A 249 2.71 -20.25 -16.42
CA PHE A 249 3.42 -19.40 -15.47
C PHE A 249 4.09 -18.25 -16.23
N ILE A 250 3.67 -17.02 -15.95
CA ILE A 250 3.99 -15.85 -16.78
C ILE A 250 4.67 -14.80 -15.92
N ALA A 251 5.87 -14.38 -16.34
CA ALA A 251 6.50 -13.18 -15.82
C ALA A 251 5.65 -11.96 -16.19
N LEU A 252 4.96 -11.41 -15.21
CA LEU A 252 3.91 -10.40 -15.40
C LEU A 252 4.15 -9.22 -14.46
N ASP A 253 4.32 -8.03 -15.03
CA ASP A 253 4.26 -6.79 -14.25
C ASP A 253 2.80 -6.47 -13.94
N ALA A 254 2.43 -6.48 -12.67
CA ALA A 254 1.07 -6.19 -12.22
C ALA A 254 0.64 -4.75 -12.52
N LEU A 255 1.57 -3.80 -12.71
CA LEU A 255 1.23 -2.44 -13.14
C LEU A 255 0.80 -2.38 -14.60
N ASP A 256 1.34 -3.24 -15.46
CA ASP A 256 1.08 -3.21 -16.90
C ASP A 256 0.87 -4.63 -17.48
N PRO A 257 -0.16 -5.36 -17.03
CA PRO A 257 -0.36 -6.75 -17.45
C PRO A 257 -0.67 -6.87 -18.95
N ILE A 258 -1.28 -5.85 -19.55
CA ILE A 258 -1.59 -5.81 -20.98
C ILE A 258 -0.35 -5.82 -21.86
N ARG A 259 0.79 -5.30 -21.39
CA ARG A 259 2.04 -5.34 -22.14
C ARG A 259 2.47 -6.77 -22.47
N THR A 260 2.39 -7.66 -21.48
CA THR A 260 2.72 -9.09 -21.66
C THR A 260 1.57 -9.85 -22.31
N LEU A 261 0.32 -9.54 -21.94
CA LEU A 261 -0.86 -10.32 -22.31
C LEU A 261 -1.66 -9.73 -23.48
N SER A 262 -1.09 -8.83 -24.28
CA SER A 262 -1.80 -8.13 -25.37
C SER A 262 -2.47 -9.06 -26.40
N PHE A 263 -1.98 -10.28 -26.59
CA PHE A 263 -2.58 -11.30 -27.45
C PHE A 263 -3.90 -11.90 -26.90
N LEU A 264 -4.20 -11.62 -25.62
CA LEU A 264 -5.43 -12.00 -24.90
C LEU A 264 -6.40 -10.83 -24.71
N ARG A 265 -6.21 -9.70 -25.41
CA ARG A 265 -7.20 -8.61 -25.41
C ARG A 265 -8.60 -9.17 -25.67
N HIS A 266 -9.53 -8.81 -24.78
CA HIS A 266 -10.93 -9.23 -24.82
C HIS A 266 -11.18 -10.74 -24.74
N LYS A 267 -10.28 -11.53 -24.13
CA LYS A 267 -10.42 -12.99 -24.04
C LYS A 267 -10.51 -13.54 -22.61
N ILE A 268 -10.03 -12.80 -21.61
CA ILE A 268 -9.98 -13.32 -20.24
C ILE A 268 -11.35 -13.18 -19.59
N LEU A 269 -11.93 -14.28 -19.11
CA LEU A 269 -13.27 -14.29 -18.52
C LEU A 269 -13.24 -13.97 -17.02
N HIS A 270 -12.15 -14.27 -16.34
CA HIS A 270 -11.99 -13.99 -14.93
C HIS A 270 -10.54 -13.59 -14.64
N VAL A 271 -10.36 -12.40 -14.08
CA VAL A 271 -9.09 -11.96 -13.51
C VAL A 271 -9.27 -11.89 -11.99
N HIS A 272 -8.33 -12.44 -11.25
CA HIS A 272 -8.32 -12.42 -9.80
C HIS A 272 -6.99 -11.87 -9.24
N ALA A 273 -7.05 -11.09 -8.18
CA ALA A 273 -5.90 -10.70 -7.37
C ALA A 273 -6.26 -10.64 -5.88
N SER A 274 -5.31 -10.94 -4.99
CA SER A 274 -5.48 -10.85 -3.53
C SER A 274 -4.26 -10.23 -2.86
N ASN A 275 -4.46 -9.24 -1.98
CA ASN A 275 -3.40 -8.52 -1.26
C ASN A 275 -2.28 -8.04 -2.20
N MET A 276 -2.69 -7.48 -3.34
CA MET A 276 -1.77 -7.05 -4.40
C MET A 276 -1.84 -5.53 -4.56
N TYR A 277 -3.04 -4.95 -4.60
CA TYR A 277 -3.22 -3.52 -4.85
C TYR A 277 -2.71 -2.69 -3.68
N ASP A 278 -2.84 -3.16 -2.45
CA ASP A 278 -2.24 -2.56 -1.25
C ASP A 278 -0.70 -2.55 -1.24
N ASN A 279 -0.09 -3.37 -2.09
CA ASN A 279 1.36 -3.52 -2.26
C ASN A 279 1.91 -2.86 -3.54
N LEU A 280 1.08 -2.12 -4.28
CA LEU A 280 1.52 -1.38 -5.47
C LEU A 280 1.94 0.06 -5.13
N PRO A 281 2.92 0.64 -5.87
CA PRO A 281 3.39 1.99 -5.65
C PRO A 281 2.29 3.05 -5.58
N ASP A 282 2.43 4.00 -4.66
CA ASP A 282 1.37 4.94 -4.33
C ASP A 282 1.86 6.39 -4.15
N GLU A 283 0.91 7.33 -4.21
CA GLU A 283 1.05 8.75 -4.00
C GLU A 283 -0.01 9.25 -3.02
N GLU A 284 0.30 10.29 -2.26
CA GLU A 284 -0.63 10.91 -1.31
C GLU A 284 -0.88 12.37 -1.65
N ILE A 285 -2.14 12.78 -1.46
CA ILE A 285 -2.61 14.14 -1.70
C ILE A 285 -3.19 14.71 -0.42
N VAL A 286 -3.00 16.01 -0.21
CA VAL A 286 -3.65 16.78 0.84
C VAL A 286 -4.53 17.84 0.18
N ARG A 287 -5.83 17.84 0.48
CA ARG A 287 -6.72 18.97 0.23
C ARG A 287 -6.80 19.80 1.51
N ARG A 288 -6.50 21.09 1.43
CA ARG A 288 -6.57 22.02 2.57
C ARG A 288 -6.77 23.45 2.10
N ASP A 289 -7.60 24.20 2.80
CA ASP A 289 -7.90 25.61 2.51
C ASP A 289 -8.29 25.88 1.04
N GLY A 290 -9.05 24.95 0.45
CA GLY A 290 -9.48 25.03 -0.95
C GLY A 290 -8.37 24.76 -1.98
N ARG A 291 -7.18 24.36 -1.55
CA ARG A 291 -6.04 24.00 -2.39
C ARG A 291 -5.74 22.51 -2.32
N ILE A 292 -5.05 22.03 -3.34
CA ILE A 292 -4.56 20.65 -3.43
C ILE A 292 -3.03 20.68 -3.36
N TYR A 293 -2.48 19.85 -2.50
CA TYR A 293 -1.05 19.70 -2.30
C TYR A 293 -0.63 18.27 -2.55
N TRP A 294 0.54 18.13 -3.14
CA TRP A 294 1.23 16.86 -3.29
C TRP A 294 2.07 16.58 -2.04
N VAL A 295 2.01 15.36 -1.52
CA VAL A 295 2.92 14.93 -0.45
C VAL A 295 4.21 14.45 -1.08
N GLN A 296 5.32 15.12 -0.75
CA GLN A 296 6.65 14.63 -1.06
C GLN A 296 7.30 14.04 0.19
N VAL A 297 8.10 13.01 -0.02
CA VAL A 297 8.79 12.30 1.04
C VAL A 297 10.29 12.30 0.80
N ARG A 298 11.06 12.15 1.86
CA ARG A 298 12.44 11.67 1.79
C ARG A 298 12.70 10.66 2.89
N ALA A 299 13.30 9.54 2.52
CA ALA A 299 13.69 8.49 3.44
C ALA A 299 14.98 8.84 4.18
N TYR A 300 15.02 8.47 5.46
CA TYR A 300 16.18 8.63 6.31
C TYR A 300 16.28 7.55 7.38
N LEU A 301 17.46 7.44 7.99
CA LEU A 301 17.72 6.67 9.19
C LEU A 301 18.07 7.63 10.35
N PRO A 302 17.47 7.48 11.54
CA PRO A 302 17.96 8.17 12.74
C PRO A 302 19.44 7.83 12.99
N VAL A 303 20.28 8.79 13.35
CA VAL A 303 21.73 8.58 13.55
C VAL A 303 22.03 7.54 14.65
N ALA A 304 21.19 7.47 15.69
CA ALA A 304 21.27 6.43 16.71
C ALA A 304 21.10 5.02 16.11
N ASP A 305 20.18 4.87 15.16
CA ASP A 305 19.97 3.61 14.44
C ASP A 305 21.11 3.34 13.45
N VAL A 306 21.66 4.35 12.78
CA VAL A 306 22.86 4.19 11.94
C VAL A 306 24.02 3.62 12.76
N ALA A 307 24.29 4.16 13.95
CA ALA A 307 25.35 3.68 14.82
C ALA A 307 25.11 2.23 15.28
N ARG A 308 23.87 1.90 15.64
CA ARG A 308 23.44 0.55 16.02
C ARG A 308 23.59 -0.45 14.88
N ILE A 309 23.10 -0.10 13.68
CA ILE A 309 23.18 -0.91 12.46
C ILE A 309 24.65 -1.14 12.07
N ALA A 310 25.45 -0.08 12.09
CA ALA A 310 26.87 -0.11 11.79
C ALA A 310 27.63 -1.11 12.68
N GLN A 311 27.38 -1.06 13.98
CA GLN A 311 27.97 -1.99 14.94
C GLN A 311 27.46 -3.42 14.73
N LEU A 312 26.15 -3.60 14.60
CA LEU A 312 25.51 -4.91 14.50
C LEU A 312 25.86 -5.65 13.20
N CYS A 313 26.16 -4.88 12.15
CA CYS A 313 26.44 -5.41 10.82
C CYS A 313 27.89 -5.27 10.37
N GLU A 314 28.77 -4.79 11.25
CA GLU A 314 30.19 -4.60 10.97
C GLU A 314 30.43 -3.73 9.72
N VAL A 315 29.54 -2.74 9.50
CA VAL A 315 29.62 -1.76 8.42
C VAL A 315 30.01 -0.40 9.03
N PRO A 316 31.04 0.31 8.53
CA PRO A 316 31.35 1.65 9.02
C PRO A 316 30.13 2.58 8.89
N ALA A 317 29.84 3.38 9.92
CA ALA A 317 28.66 4.25 9.93
C ALA A 317 28.58 5.20 8.72
N ALA A 318 29.72 5.69 8.24
CA ALA A 318 29.82 6.53 7.04
C ALA A 318 29.47 5.79 5.74
N GLU A 319 29.59 4.46 5.71
CA GLU A 319 29.32 3.62 4.54
C GLU A 319 27.90 3.04 4.53
N VAL A 320 27.08 3.30 5.56
CA VAL A 320 25.72 2.75 5.68
C VAL A 320 24.87 3.15 4.47
N ALA A 321 24.83 4.44 4.11
CA ALA A 321 24.02 4.91 2.97
C ALA A 321 24.43 4.23 1.66
N LYS A 322 25.73 4.16 1.37
CA LYS A 322 26.25 3.46 0.19
C LYS A 322 25.96 1.95 0.22
N THR A 323 25.95 1.35 1.40
CA THR A 323 25.57 -0.06 1.57
C THR A 323 24.09 -0.28 1.34
N VAL A 324 23.22 0.67 1.73
CA VAL A 324 21.80 0.65 1.36
C VAL A 324 21.62 0.67 -0.16
N THR A 325 22.29 1.57 -0.87
CA THR A 325 22.24 1.58 -2.34
C THR A 325 22.65 0.23 -2.94
N ARG A 326 23.78 -0.34 -2.50
CA ARG A 326 24.23 -1.65 -2.95
C ARG A 326 23.24 -2.76 -2.62
N LEU A 327 22.62 -2.73 -1.44
CA LEU A 327 21.58 -3.68 -1.05
C LEU A 327 20.38 -3.64 -2.01
N LEU A 328 19.93 -2.45 -2.39
CA LEU A 328 18.80 -2.28 -3.33
C LEU A 328 19.17 -2.73 -4.75
N ASP A 329 20.43 -2.60 -5.14
CA ASP A 329 20.93 -3.01 -6.47
C ASP A 329 21.13 -4.52 -6.60
N VAL A 330 21.78 -5.16 -5.63
CA VAL A 330 22.23 -6.57 -5.75
C VAL A 330 21.63 -7.51 -4.71
N GLY A 331 20.93 -7.00 -3.69
CA GLY A 331 20.37 -7.79 -2.60
C GLY A 331 21.34 -8.03 -1.43
N PRO A 332 21.04 -9.01 -0.56
CA PRO A 332 21.84 -9.34 0.62
C PRO A 332 23.32 -9.63 0.33
N GLU A 333 23.66 -9.99 -0.90
CA GLU A 333 25.03 -10.19 -1.37
C GLU A 333 25.88 -8.91 -1.44
N CYS A 334 25.32 -7.74 -1.13
CA CYS A 334 26.07 -6.50 -1.00
C CYS A 334 27.15 -6.55 0.11
N LEU A 335 27.03 -7.48 1.05
CA LEU A 335 28.03 -7.83 2.06
C LEU A 335 28.63 -9.21 1.75
N ALA A 336 29.84 -9.46 2.25
CA ALA A 336 30.57 -10.71 1.97
C ALA A 336 29.83 -11.96 2.50
N ASP A 337 29.07 -11.82 3.58
CA ASP A 337 28.17 -12.83 4.12
C ASP A 337 26.72 -12.43 3.85
N ALA A 338 26.01 -13.24 3.07
CA ALA A 338 24.61 -12.99 2.72
C ALA A 338 23.67 -13.01 3.93
N SER A 339 23.99 -13.79 4.98
CA SER A 339 23.20 -13.78 6.23
C SER A 339 23.35 -12.44 6.96
N GLN A 340 24.56 -11.89 6.95
CA GLN A 340 24.85 -10.57 7.49
C GLN A 340 24.20 -9.46 6.65
N GLY A 341 24.17 -9.61 5.33
CA GLY A 341 23.44 -8.73 4.42
C GLY A 341 21.93 -8.75 4.64
N ALA A 342 21.33 -9.92 4.87
CA ALA A 342 19.92 -10.04 5.20
C ALA A 342 19.59 -9.39 6.55
N LYS A 343 20.47 -9.52 7.54
CA LYS A 343 20.34 -8.83 8.82
C LYS A 343 20.46 -7.31 8.65
N PHE A 344 21.44 -6.83 7.88
CA PHE A 344 21.57 -5.41 7.56
C PHE A 344 20.28 -4.87 6.92
N TRP A 345 19.72 -5.62 5.96
CA TRP A 345 18.46 -5.27 5.33
C TRP A 345 17.30 -5.16 6.32
N GLN A 346 17.10 -6.17 7.17
CA GLN A 346 16.03 -6.16 8.19
C GLN A 346 16.14 -4.95 9.12
N GLU A 347 17.36 -4.64 9.56
CA GLU A 347 17.61 -3.55 10.50
C GLU A 347 17.41 -2.18 9.85
N VAL A 348 17.85 -2.01 8.60
CA VAL A 348 17.57 -0.79 7.82
C VAL A 348 16.08 -0.63 7.61
N TRP A 349 15.36 -1.68 7.19
CA TRP A 349 13.91 -1.64 6.98
C TRP A 349 13.17 -1.22 8.26
N ALA A 350 13.52 -1.81 9.40
CA ALA A 350 12.91 -1.50 10.68
C ALA A 350 13.17 -0.04 11.11
N SER A 351 14.37 0.47 10.87
CA SER A 351 14.78 1.83 11.24
C SER A 351 14.42 2.91 10.21
N LEU A 352 14.02 2.55 8.99
CA LEU A 352 13.67 3.49 7.93
C LEU A 352 12.53 4.43 8.35
N ARG A 353 12.71 5.74 8.20
CA ARG A 353 11.67 6.74 8.45
C ARG A 353 11.45 7.60 7.21
N LEU A 354 10.26 8.19 7.11
CA LEU A 354 9.91 9.12 6.05
C LEU A 354 9.71 10.50 6.67
N GLU A 355 10.43 11.48 6.16
CA GLU A 355 10.13 12.88 6.38
C GLU A 355 9.23 13.37 5.25
N GLU A 356 8.20 14.13 5.60
CA GLU A 356 7.18 14.57 4.66
C GLU A 356 7.17 16.09 4.53
N ARG A 357 6.90 16.57 3.33
CA ARG A 357 6.53 17.97 3.05
C ARG A 357 5.36 18.01 2.08
N ILE A 358 4.61 19.09 2.10
CA ILE A 358 3.60 19.36 1.08
C ILE A 358 4.11 20.39 0.08
N VAL A 359 3.75 20.21 -1.18
CA VAL A 359 4.05 21.13 -2.28
C VAL A 359 2.74 21.46 -2.97
N ASN A 360 2.49 22.74 -3.28
CA ASN A 360 1.28 23.12 -4.00
C ASN A 360 1.29 22.44 -5.39
N LEU A 361 0.16 21.84 -5.77
CA LEU A 361 0.00 21.20 -7.08
C LEU A 361 0.33 22.17 -8.23
N GLU A 362 0.01 23.46 -8.07
CA GLU A 362 0.27 24.53 -9.06
C GLU A 362 1.78 24.82 -9.25
N ASP A 363 2.61 24.49 -8.26
CA ASP A 363 4.06 24.71 -8.31
C ASP A 363 4.82 23.56 -9.00
N LEU A 364 4.14 22.46 -9.31
CA LEU A 364 4.74 21.31 -9.98
C LEU A 364 4.89 21.57 -11.49
N ARG A 365 6.10 21.37 -12.00
CA ARG A 365 6.43 21.59 -13.43
C ARG A 365 5.79 20.58 -14.37
N GLU A 366 5.54 19.38 -13.88
CA GLU A 366 4.95 18.27 -14.63
C GLU A 366 3.70 17.78 -13.88
N SER A 367 2.71 17.29 -14.63
CA SER A 367 1.52 16.69 -14.02
C SER A 367 1.94 15.45 -13.23
N PRO A 368 1.69 15.41 -11.92
CA PRO A 368 2.10 14.28 -11.08
C PRO A 368 1.08 13.13 -11.13
N PHE A 369 -0.04 13.29 -11.84
CA PHE A 369 -1.14 12.33 -11.83
C PHE A 369 -0.88 11.13 -12.75
N PRO A 370 -1.46 9.95 -12.41
CA PRO A 370 -1.55 8.84 -13.34
C PRO A 370 -2.23 9.25 -14.66
N ALA A 371 -1.87 8.60 -15.76
CA ALA A 371 -2.52 8.86 -17.04
C ALA A 371 -4.05 8.76 -16.93
N GLU A 372 -4.76 9.73 -17.53
CA GLU A 372 -6.23 9.93 -17.52
C GLU A 372 -6.84 10.51 -16.24
N LEU A 373 -6.04 10.75 -15.18
CA LEU A 373 -6.43 11.58 -14.05
C LEU A 373 -5.80 12.97 -14.19
N SER A 374 -6.62 14.01 -14.12
CA SER A 374 -6.22 15.42 -14.17
C SER A 374 -6.69 16.16 -12.92
N SER A 375 -6.10 17.32 -12.65
CA SER A 375 -6.49 18.17 -11.51
C SER A 375 -7.99 18.47 -11.50
N SER A 376 -8.57 18.82 -12.66
CA SER A 376 -9.99 19.15 -12.76
C SER A 376 -10.90 17.96 -12.47
N GLN A 377 -10.50 16.76 -12.88
CA GLN A 377 -11.25 15.54 -12.58
C GLN A 377 -11.14 15.19 -11.10
N LEU A 378 -9.97 15.36 -10.49
CA LEU A 378 -9.80 15.16 -9.06
C LEU A 378 -10.66 16.15 -8.27
N GLU A 379 -10.69 17.44 -8.66
CA GLU A 379 -11.57 18.44 -8.03
C GLU A 379 -13.06 18.07 -8.12
N GLU A 380 -13.50 17.50 -9.23
CA GLU A 380 -14.87 17.01 -9.39
C GLU A 380 -15.20 15.88 -8.42
N ILE A 381 -14.30 14.91 -8.28
CA ILE A 381 -14.43 13.78 -7.33
C ILE A 381 -14.45 14.30 -5.88
N LEU A 382 -13.59 15.28 -5.59
CA LEU A 382 -13.49 15.90 -4.26
C LEU A 382 -14.62 16.87 -3.94
N ARG A 383 -15.55 17.15 -4.86
CA ARG A 383 -16.64 18.12 -4.66
C ARG A 383 -17.43 17.87 -3.38
N ASN A 384 -17.71 16.61 -3.08
CA ASN A 384 -18.47 16.18 -1.89
C ASN A 384 -17.57 15.65 -0.76
N ALA A 385 -16.25 15.62 -0.95
CA ALA A 385 -15.30 15.19 0.07
C ALA A 385 -15.10 16.30 1.12
N PRO A 386 -14.63 15.96 2.33
CA PRO A 386 -14.22 16.95 3.33
C PRO A 386 -13.27 18.02 2.76
N SER A 387 -13.39 19.25 3.28
CA SER A 387 -12.56 20.40 2.85
C SER A 387 -11.11 20.29 3.30
N ASP A 388 -10.85 19.52 4.36
CA ASP A 388 -9.53 19.12 4.82
C ASP A 388 -9.43 17.59 4.80
N LEU A 389 -8.57 17.07 3.93
CA LEU A 389 -8.47 15.64 3.71
C LEU A 389 -7.09 15.27 3.20
N ARG A 390 -6.44 14.28 3.82
CA ARG A 390 -5.32 13.57 3.23
C ARG A 390 -5.77 12.20 2.77
N PHE A 391 -5.45 11.81 1.54
CA PHE A 391 -5.90 10.54 0.98
C PHE A 391 -4.86 9.96 0.00
N HIS A 392 -4.92 8.64 -0.16
CA HIS A 392 -4.14 7.91 -1.16
C HIS A 392 -4.73 8.11 -2.54
N LEU A 393 -3.90 8.34 -3.56
CA LEU A 393 -4.33 8.26 -4.96
C LEU A 393 -4.44 6.81 -5.44
N SER A 394 -3.77 5.89 -4.77
CA SER A 394 -3.62 4.48 -5.17
C SER A 394 -3.11 4.33 -6.60
N SER A 395 -2.09 5.12 -6.94
CA SER A 395 -1.65 5.33 -8.33
C SER A 395 -1.28 4.03 -9.06
N GLY A 396 -0.58 3.10 -8.40
CA GLY A 396 -0.25 1.79 -8.95
C GLY A 396 -1.46 0.87 -9.10
N ALA A 397 -2.40 0.89 -8.15
CA ALA A 397 -3.65 0.13 -8.25
C ALA A 397 -4.54 0.65 -9.39
N LEU A 398 -4.65 1.97 -9.56
CA LEU A 398 -5.37 2.58 -10.69
C LEU A 398 -4.75 2.17 -12.03
N GLU A 399 -3.41 2.19 -12.12
CA GLU A 399 -2.69 1.80 -13.32
C GLU A 399 -2.87 0.32 -13.64
N SER A 400 -2.69 -0.56 -12.65
CA SER A 400 -2.92 -2.00 -12.76
C SER A 400 -4.35 -2.30 -13.22
N PHE A 401 -5.33 -1.68 -12.58
CA PHE A 401 -6.75 -1.83 -12.90
C PHE A 401 -7.03 -1.43 -14.35
N ARG A 402 -6.66 -0.20 -14.75
CA ARG A 402 -6.86 0.30 -16.12
C ARG A 402 -6.19 -0.60 -17.15
N ASN A 403 -4.96 -1.01 -16.89
CA ASN A 403 -4.21 -1.85 -17.80
C ASN A 403 -4.73 -3.31 -17.83
N THR A 404 -5.55 -3.72 -16.86
CA THR A 404 -6.22 -5.02 -16.84
C THR A 404 -7.51 -5.03 -17.65
N LEU A 405 -8.31 -3.96 -17.61
CA LEU A 405 -9.64 -3.94 -18.26
C LEU A 405 -9.64 -4.37 -19.74
N PRO A 406 -8.69 -3.95 -20.60
CA PRO A 406 -8.67 -4.37 -22.01
C PRO A 406 -8.44 -5.87 -22.24
N LEU A 407 -7.99 -6.62 -21.22
CA LEU A 407 -7.85 -8.08 -21.28
C LEU A 407 -9.19 -8.79 -21.09
N LEU A 408 -10.15 -8.16 -20.41
CA LEU A 408 -11.42 -8.76 -20.08
C LEU A 408 -12.26 -8.97 -21.33
N HIS A 409 -12.74 -10.19 -21.50
CA HIS A 409 -13.84 -10.51 -22.39
C HIS A 409 -15.06 -9.62 -22.05
N PRO A 410 -15.93 -9.24 -23.00
CA PRO A 410 -17.12 -8.41 -22.71
C PRO A 410 -18.08 -8.96 -21.64
N ARG A 411 -18.01 -10.27 -21.38
CA ARG A 411 -18.77 -10.96 -20.31
C ARG A 411 -17.92 -11.28 -19.08
N GLY A 412 -16.61 -11.03 -19.16
CA GLY A 412 -15.67 -11.33 -18.10
C GLY A 412 -15.64 -10.25 -17.02
N TYR A 413 -15.02 -10.57 -15.90
CA TYR A 413 -14.92 -9.66 -14.76
C TYR A 413 -13.56 -9.76 -14.07
N LEU A 414 -13.20 -8.68 -13.40
CA LEU A 414 -12.08 -8.59 -12.47
C LEU A 414 -12.61 -8.66 -11.04
N GLN A 415 -11.99 -9.51 -10.23
CA GLN A 415 -12.21 -9.66 -8.80
C GLN A 415 -10.91 -9.33 -8.05
N VAL A 416 -10.94 -8.36 -7.14
CA VAL A 416 -9.75 -8.03 -6.32
C VAL A 416 -10.13 -8.04 -4.86
N GLN A 417 -9.44 -8.87 -4.08
CA GLN A 417 -9.60 -8.94 -2.63
C GLN A 417 -8.50 -8.15 -1.95
N ASP A 418 -8.85 -7.03 -1.32
CA ASP A 418 -7.89 -6.09 -0.75
C ASP A 418 -8.52 -5.19 0.33
N ILE A 419 -7.77 -4.26 0.89
CA ILE A 419 -8.24 -3.27 1.87
C ILE A 419 -8.63 -1.95 1.18
N PHE A 420 -9.92 -1.80 0.86
CA PHE A 420 -10.42 -0.63 0.14
C PHE A 420 -11.02 0.44 1.07
N VAL A 421 -10.75 1.71 0.76
CA VAL A 421 -11.53 2.87 1.21
C VAL A 421 -12.63 3.15 0.19
N THR A 422 -13.89 3.01 0.59
CA THR A 422 -15.03 3.10 -0.33
C THR A 422 -15.80 4.43 -0.24
N ASP A 423 -15.49 5.21 0.79
CA ASP A 423 -15.92 6.59 1.00
C ASP A 423 -14.71 7.44 1.41
N LEU A 424 -14.48 8.55 0.70
CA LEU A 424 -13.38 9.48 1.00
C LEU A 424 -13.42 10.02 2.44
N ASN A 425 -14.59 10.07 3.08
CA ASN A 425 -14.69 10.49 4.47
C ASN A 425 -14.00 9.52 5.43
N GLU A 426 -13.78 8.24 5.06
CA GLU A 426 -13.06 7.27 5.88
C GLU A 426 -11.61 7.71 6.15
N TYR A 427 -10.98 8.41 5.21
CA TYR A 427 -9.64 8.97 5.40
C TYR A 427 -9.56 9.98 6.55
N SER A 428 -10.67 10.63 6.91
CA SER A 428 -10.71 11.54 8.06
C SER A 428 -10.79 10.83 9.42
N MET A 429 -11.04 9.51 9.43
CA MET A 429 -11.36 8.72 10.63
C MET A 429 -10.25 7.76 11.07
N GLY A 430 -9.11 7.71 10.36
CA GLY A 430 -8.07 6.73 10.67
C GLY A 430 -6.79 6.82 9.83
N PHE A 431 -5.80 6.03 10.25
CA PHE A 431 -4.56 5.85 9.53
C PHE A 431 -4.71 4.79 8.44
N HIS A 432 -4.48 5.16 7.19
CA HIS A 432 -4.69 4.32 6.01
C HIS A 432 -3.39 3.92 5.29
N GLY A 433 -2.24 4.37 5.81
CA GLY A 433 -0.94 4.08 5.22
C GLY A 433 -0.04 5.32 5.15
N PRO A 434 1.22 5.14 4.75
CA PRO A 434 1.86 3.84 4.52
C PRO A 434 2.23 3.09 5.81
N GLY A 435 1.79 1.83 5.90
CA GLY A 435 2.14 0.91 6.96
C GLY A 435 3.36 0.05 6.61
N LYS A 436 3.99 -0.56 7.62
CA LYS A 436 5.03 -1.59 7.43
C LYS A 436 4.58 -2.93 7.99
N LEU A 437 4.69 -3.95 7.16
CA LEU A 437 4.72 -5.35 7.58
C LEU A 437 6.19 -5.81 7.71
N GLU A 438 6.40 -7.12 7.92
CA GLU A 438 7.72 -7.75 8.05
C GLU A 438 8.47 -7.75 6.72
N GLY A 439 8.82 -6.57 6.19
CA GLY A 439 9.61 -6.36 4.96
C GLY A 439 8.87 -5.66 3.81
N SER A 440 7.54 -5.58 3.87
CA SER A 440 6.71 -4.96 2.82
C SER A 440 5.93 -3.74 3.30
N ILE A 441 5.53 -2.91 2.32
CA ILE A 441 4.58 -1.81 2.50
C ILE A 441 3.15 -2.35 2.45
N VAL A 442 2.25 -1.68 3.16
CA VAL A 442 0.81 -1.88 3.01
C VAL A 442 0.11 -0.52 3.03
N ASN A 443 -0.74 -0.28 2.02
CA ASN A 443 -1.60 0.90 1.90
C ASN A 443 -3.04 0.49 1.71
N TRP A 444 -3.98 1.28 2.23
CA TRP A 444 -5.36 1.11 1.82
C TRP A 444 -5.56 1.67 0.41
N VAL A 445 -6.38 0.98 -0.37
CA VAL A 445 -6.63 1.29 -1.76
C VAL A 445 -7.85 2.20 -1.89
N ASN A 446 -7.72 3.31 -2.61
CA ASN A 446 -8.80 4.26 -2.82
C ASN A 446 -9.83 3.72 -3.82
N GLY A 447 -10.83 3.02 -3.29
CA GLY A 447 -11.93 2.45 -4.05
C GLY A 447 -12.83 3.50 -4.70
N THR A 448 -12.90 4.71 -4.14
CA THR A 448 -13.66 5.82 -4.75
C THR A 448 -13.03 6.23 -6.09
N LEU A 449 -11.70 6.39 -6.15
CA LEU A 449 -11.00 6.71 -7.39
C LEU A 449 -11.04 5.55 -8.40
N LEU A 450 -10.94 4.30 -7.93
CA LEU A 450 -11.10 3.14 -8.81
C LEU A 450 -12.47 3.12 -9.49
N ARG A 451 -13.54 3.43 -8.75
CA ARG A 451 -14.90 3.54 -9.31
C ARG A 451 -14.94 4.60 -10.41
N GLU A 452 -14.46 5.81 -10.14
CA GLU A 452 -14.44 6.91 -11.11
C GLU A 452 -13.69 6.58 -12.41
N VAL A 453 -12.53 5.92 -12.29
CA VAL A 453 -11.76 5.46 -13.47
C VAL A 453 -12.51 4.36 -14.21
N ALA A 454 -13.12 3.40 -13.49
CA ALA A 454 -13.90 2.33 -14.11
C ALA A 454 -15.10 2.85 -14.88
N GLU A 455 -15.85 3.79 -14.30
CA GLU A 455 -17.06 4.36 -14.91
C GLU A 455 -16.77 4.98 -16.27
N ARG A 456 -15.62 5.65 -16.39
CA ARG A 456 -15.14 6.26 -17.63
C ARG A 456 -14.64 5.24 -18.63
N ALA A 457 -14.13 4.10 -18.15
CA ALA A 457 -13.76 2.96 -18.97
C ALA A 457 -14.96 2.09 -19.39
N GLY A 458 -16.19 2.44 -18.98
CA GLY A 458 -17.41 1.69 -19.31
C GLY A 458 -17.68 0.51 -18.37
N TYR A 459 -17.21 0.56 -17.12
CA TYR A 459 -17.41 -0.46 -16.11
C TYR A 459 -18.00 0.14 -14.83
N ASP A 460 -18.90 -0.58 -14.17
CA ASP A 460 -19.25 -0.33 -12.78
C ASP A 460 -18.33 -1.13 -11.85
N VAL A 461 -18.01 -0.54 -10.69
CA VAL A 461 -17.22 -1.18 -9.64
C VAL A 461 -18.03 -1.28 -8.36
N HIS A 462 -18.12 -2.50 -7.85
CA HIS A 462 -18.84 -2.84 -6.63
C HIS A 462 -17.85 -3.31 -5.56
N PHE A 463 -18.14 -3.00 -4.30
CA PHE A 463 -17.34 -3.47 -3.15
C PHE A 463 -18.24 -4.25 -2.20
N ALA A 464 -17.80 -5.44 -1.81
CA ALA A 464 -18.47 -6.27 -0.82
C ALA A 464 -17.53 -6.56 0.36
N PRO A 465 -17.96 -6.41 1.62
CA PRO A 465 -17.15 -6.80 2.76
C PRO A 465 -16.78 -8.29 2.73
N PHE A 466 -15.55 -8.63 3.13
CA PHE A 466 -15.12 -10.02 3.25
C PHE A 466 -15.72 -10.64 4.52
N HIS A 467 -16.89 -11.26 4.37
CA HIS A 467 -17.70 -11.74 5.50
C HIS A 467 -17.28 -13.12 6.06
N TYR A 468 -16.36 -13.82 5.40
CA TYR A 468 -15.91 -15.16 5.82
C TYR A 468 -14.96 -15.16 7.02
N ARG A 469 -14.44 -13.98 7.41
CA ARG A 469 -13.62 -13.82 8.62
C ARG A 469 -14.16 -12.67 9.48
N PRO A 470 -14.63 -12.94 10.70
CA PRO A 470 -15.09 -11.90 11.62
C PRO A 470 -14.01 -10.84 11.87
N GLY A 471 -14.38 -9.57 11.73
CA GLY A 471 -13.48 -8.43 11.97
C GLY A 471 -12.45 -8.18 10.85
N SER A 472 -12.55 -8.86 9.71
CA SER A 472 -11.71 -8.54 8.55
C SER A 472 -11.98 -7.12 8.06
N ARG A 473 -10.90 -6.40 7.71
CA ARG A 473 -10.96 -5.10 7.01
C ARG A 473 -10.94 -5.26 5.49
N THR A 474 -10.71 -6.48 5.01
CA THR A 474 -10.69 -6.82 3.60
C THR A 474 -12.09 -6.68 3.00
N SER A 475 -12.15 -6.18 1.78
CA SER A 475 -13.33 -6.21 0.93
C SER A 475 -12.95 -6.73 -0.45
N VAL A 476 -13.96 -7.12 -1.22
CA VAL A 476 -13.79 -7.66 -2.56
C VAL A 476 -14.40 -6.68 -3.54
N LEU A 477 -13.56 -6.20 -4.45
CA LEU A 477 -13.91 -5.41 -5.62
C LEU A 477 -14.38 -6.35 -6.74
N TYR A 478 -15.49 -6.02 -7.39
CA TYR A 478 -15.96 -6.68 -8.61
C TYR A 478 -16.29 -5.66 -9.70
N THR A 479 -15.92 -5.96 -10.95
CA THR A 479 -16.30 -5.15 -12.11
C THR A 479 -17.48 -5.74 -12.87
N THR A 480 -18.38 -4.90 -13.37
CA THR A 480 -19.37 -5.27 -14.38
C THR A 480 -19.30 -4.30 -15.56
N GLN A 481 -19.33 -4.78 -16.80
CA GLN A 481 -19.39 -3.89 -17.95
C GLN A 481 -20.75 -3.16 -17.97
N ARG A 482 -20.74 -1.84 -18.22
CA ARG A 482 -21.95 -1.04 -18.40
C ARG A 482 -22.64 -1.42 -19.72
N GLU A 483 -23.97 -1.56 -19.66
CA GLU A 483 -24.82 -1.81 -20.84
C GLU A 483 -25.00 -0.58 -21.73
#